data_AF-A0A9P7K878-F1
#
_entry.id   AF-A0A9P7K878-F1
#
_cell.length_a   1.000
_cell.length_b   1.000
_cell.length_c   1.000
_cell.angle_alpha   90.00
_cell.angle_beta   90.00
_cell.angle_gamma   90.00
#
_symmetry.space_group_name_H-M   'P 1'
#
loop_
_entity.id
_entity.type
_entity.pdbx_description
1 polymer ?
#
loop_
_entity_poly.entity_id
_entity_poly.type
_entity_poly.pdbx_seq_one_letter_code
_entity_poly.pdbx_strand_id
1 'polypeptide(L)'
;MTVQPARSCHFPFSDPVQEIPTEIALLIHGKVLGGNYHANAAVSLSLSSGLHRIRTPSSSILGSTPAGSPIASTRALPPPNDSLEEGERIDAFWAALILNSYWIAIQESHMFLDLQHIGVDTPWPMDVIEYQLQLLPRVSSGTIRNFLESMSIEGFSTVALHAKAAVLLEQATVIGASIPDTTLGAENMVQSDTFKRLDTLIDVFKSHFPLLEGMNVGSSEAETLLVVRMMTHAATIKLHLSLSDKGNEHSRQKVLVSAQSIAVLTHNSIPTSVLKTDPIIGVSGLSPNP
;
A
#
# COMPACT_ATOMS: atom_id res chain seq x y z
N MET A 1 9.15 1.37 63.04
CA MET A 1 9.10 2.84 62.85
C MET A 1 10.48 3.26 62.38
N THR A 2 10.75 3.70 61.16
CA THR A 2 9.87 4.24 60.12
C THR A 2 10.64 4.09 58.80
N VAL A 3 10.06 3.37 57.84
CA VAL A 3 10.60 3.21 56.48
C VAL A 3 10.23 4.48 55.70
N GLN A 4 11.23 5.20 55.19
CA GLN A 4 11.01 6.27 54.21
C GLN A 4 10.92 5.65 52.80
N PRO A 5 9.89 5.98 52.01
CA PRO A 5 9.69 5.39 50.69
C PRO A 5 10.60 6.02 49.63
N ALA A 6 11.08 5.16 48.73
CA ALA A 6 11.82 5.52 47.54
C ALA A 6 10.99 6.45 46.65
N ARG A 7 11.63 7.52 46.17
CA ARG A 7 11.10 8.41 45.14
C ARG A 7 10.93 7.62 43.84
N SER A 8 9.68 7.41 43.44
CA SER A 8 9.30 6.97 42.11
C SER A 8 9.66 8.06 41.10
N CYS A 9 10.63 7.78 40.23
CA CYS A 9 10.84 8.54 39.00
C CYS A 9 9.79 8.04 37.99
N HIS A 10 8.64 8.72 37.93
CA HIS A 10 7.70 8.60 36.83
C HIS A 10 8.35 9.18 35.56
N PHE A 11 8.75 8.31 34.64
CA PHE A 11 8.91 8.65 33.23
C PHE A 11 7.58 8.37 32.52
N PRO A 12 7.00 9.33 31.77
CA PRO A 12 5.86 9.03 30.91
C PRO A 12 6.42 8.40 29.63
N PHE A 13 6.47 7.07 29.61
CA PHE A 13 6.61 6.34 28.35
C PHE A 13 5.20 6.20 27.79
N SER A 14 4.85 7.09 26.85
CA SER A 14 3.61 6.98 26.08
C SER A 14 3.79 5.86 25.05
N ASP A 15 2.85 4.93 25.02
CA ASP A 15 2.82 3.78 24.12
C ASP A 15 2.82 4.21 22.64
N PRO A 16 3.78 3.76 21.79
CA PRO A 16 3.81 4.10 20.36
C PRO A 16 2.71 3.41 19.54
N VAL A 17 1.99 2.45 20.12
CA VAL A 17 0.93 1.68 19.45
C VAL A 17 -0.41 2.44 19.41
N GLN A 18 -0.53 3.53 20.17
CA GLN A 18 -1.78 4.31 20.27
C GLN A 18 -1.84 5.54 19.35
N GLU A 19 -0.80 5.81 18.55
CA GLU A 19 -0.77 6.94 17.60
C GLU A 19 -1.23 6.58 16.18
N ILE A 20 -1.27 5.30 15.80
CA ILE A 20 -1.76 4.85 14.48
C ILE A 20 -3.23 5.23 14.20
N PRO A 21 -4.17 5.26 15.18
CA PRO A 21 -5.55 5.69 14.93
C PRO A 21 -5.67 7.18 14.56
N THR A 22 -4.64 8.00 14.80
CA THR A 22 -4.70 9.45 14.57
C THR A 22 -4.31 9.86 13.15
N GLU A 23 -3.49 9.05 12.45
CA GLU A 23 -3.08 9.35 11.07
C GLU A 23 -4.20 9.04 10.07
N ILE A 24 -5.02 8.02 10.32
CA ILE A 24 -6.26 7.78 9.58
C ILE A 24 -7.27 8.92 9.86
N ALA A 25 -7.28 9.49 11.07
CA ALA A 25 -8.12 10.63 11.40
C ALA A 25 -7.69 11.94 10.70
N LEU A 26 -6.42 12.07 10.29
CA LEU A 26 -5.93 13.21 9.51
C LEU A 26 -6.43 13.19 8.06
N LEU A 27 -6.69 12.00 7.50
CA LEU A 27 -7.36 11.82 6.20
C LEU A 27 -8.82 12.34 6.21
N ILE A 28 -9.48 12.27 7.37
CA ILE A 28 -10.89 12.61 7.54
C ILE A 28 -11.13 14.13 7.62
N HIS A 29 -10.13 14.94 7.97
CA HIS A 29 -10.31 16.37 8.28
C HIS A 29 -9.99 17.36 7.13
N GLY A 30 -9.90 16.90 5.88
CA GLY A 30 -9.78 17.81 4.73
C GLY A 30 -8.44 18.57 4.65
N LYS A 31 -7.40 18.12 5.34
CA LYS A 31 -6.02 18.61 5.18
C LYS A 31 -5.27 17.74 4.16
N VAL A 32 -5.74 17.77 2.91
CA VAL A 32 -5.15 17.03 1.77
C VAL A 32 -3.63 17.23 1.68
N LEU A 33 -3.14 18.45 1.95
CA LEU A 33 -1.71 18.77 1.93
C LEU A 33 -0.93 18.15 3.10
N GLY A 34 -1.53 18.07 4.29
CA GLY A 34 -0.89 17.50 5.48
C GLY A 34 -0.78 15.98 5.38
N GLY A 35 -1.79 15.33 4.84
CA GLY A 35 -1.81 13.89 4.70
C GLY A 35 -0.78 13.33 3.71
N ASN A 36 -0.54 14.02 2.59
CA ASN A 36 0.57 13.71 1.68
C ASN A 36 1.92 13.78 2.42
N TYR A 37 2.13 14.86 3.17
CA TYR A 37 3.37 15.05 3.94
C TYR A 37 3.61 13.91 4.94
N HIS A 38 2.58 13.52 5.69
CA HIS A 38 2.67 12.40 6.64
C HIS A 38 2.91 11.06 5.95
N ALA A 39 2.23 10.78 4.84
CA ALA A 39 2.46 9.55 4.08
C ALA A 39 3.89 9.46 3.51
N ASN A 40 4.39 10.56 2.92
CA ASN A 40 5.76 10.65 2.45
C ASN A 40 6.78 10.54 3.59
N ALA A 41 6.49 11.12 4.75
CA ALA A 41 7.32 10.99 5.93
C ALA A 41 7.35 9.54 6.43
N ALA A 42 6.20 8.87 6.50
CA ALA A 42 6.09 7.47 6.92
C ALA A 42 6.87 6.54 5.98
N VAL A 43 6.75 6.71 4.66
CA VAL A 43 7.55 5.93 3.70
C VAL A 43 9.03 6.27 3.83
N SER A 44 9.39 7.55 3.90
CA SER A 44 10.80 7.96 4.06
C SER A 44 11.43 7.39 5.32
N LEU A 45 10.70 7.38 6.44
CA LEU A 45 11.13 6.75 7.69
C LEU A 45 11.30 5.24 7.50
N SER A 46 10.30 4.56 6.92
CA SER A 46 10.34 3.12 6.66
C SER A 46 11.53 2.72 5.77
N LEU A 47 11.81 3.50 4.72
CA LEU A 47 12.97 3.28 3.87
C LEU A 47 14.27 3.57 4.61
N SER A 48 14.35 4.71 5.30
CA SER A 48 15.55 5.15 5.98
C SER A 48 15.94 4.25 7.15
N SER A 49 14.96 3.61 7.80
CA SER A 49 15.13 2.63 8.88
C SER A 49 15.43 1.21 8.38
N GLY A 50 15.43 0.98 7.06
CA GLY A 50 15.71 -0.32 6.46
C GLY A 50 14.52 -1.30 6.44
N LEU A 51 13.29 -0.86 6.73
CA LEU A 51 12.11 -1.72 6.78
C LEU A 51 11.70 -2.31 5.41
N HIS A 52 12.27 -1.81 4.31
CA HIS A 52 12.11 -2.38 2.97
C HIS A 52 13.02 -3.60 2.71
N ARG A 53 13.92 -3.92 3.67
CA ARG A 53 14.99 -4.94 3.56
C ARG A 53 15.21 -5.70 4.88
N ILE A 54 14.13 -6.12 5.54
CA ILE A 54 14.13 -6.68 6.90
C ILE A 54 15.04 -7.92 7.08
N ARG A 55 15.42 -8.61 6.00
CA ARG A 55 16.30 -9.80 6.02
C ARG A 55 17.49 -9.75 5.08
N THR A 56 17.72 -8.63 4.42
CA THR A 56 18.87 -8.48 3.52
C THR A 56 20.07 -8.09 4.37
N PRO A 57 21.13 -8.91 4.46
CA PRO A 57 22.28 -8.57 5.29
C PRO A 57 22.87 -7.24 4.82
N SER A 58 23.00 -6.27 5.72
CA SER A 58 23.53 -4.92 5.43
C SER A 58 24.95 -4.92 4.85
N SER A 59 25.60 -6.09 4.81
CA SER A 59 26.93 -6.30 4.23
C SER A 59 27.00 -6.14 2.70
N SER A 60 25.87 -6.03 1.98
CA SER A 60 25.87 -5.80 0.52
C SER A 60 25.88 -4.34 0.09
N ILE A 61 25.74 -3.39 1.02
CA ILE A 61 25.83 -1.94 0.73
C ILE A 61 27.30 -1.47 0.75
N LEU A 62 28.21 -2.27 1.30
CA LEU A 62 29.64 -1.99 1.32
C LEU A 62 30.31 -2.45 0.02
N GLY A 63 30.14 -1.64 -1.02
CA GLY A 63 31.25 -1.45 -1.96
C GLY A 63 32.44 -0.90 -1.19
N SER A 64 33.38 -1.79 -0.83
CA SER A 64 34.79 -1.50 -0.54
C SER A 64 35.11 -0.07 -0.06
N THR A 65 34.80 0.26 1.19
CA THR A 65 35.45 1.39 1.88
C THR A 65 36.49 0.87 2.87
N PRO A 66 37.75 1.37 2.84
CA PRO A 66 38.80 0.89 3.73
C PRO A 66 38.43 1.13 5.19
N ALA A 67 38.87 0.21 6.05
CA ALA A 67 38.74 0.28 7.50
C ALA A 67 39.32 1.61 8.04
N GLY A 68 38.46 2.45 8.64
CA GLY A 68 38.93 3.68 9.28
C GLY A 68 37.92 4.82 9.50
N SER A 69 36.64 4.68 9.11
CA SER A 69 35.64 5.74 9.33
C SER A 69 34.60 5.34 10.38
N PRO A 70 34.41 6.10 11.49
CA PRO A 70 33.41 5.81 12.52
C PRO A 70 32.00 6.29 12.11
N ILE A 71 31.65 6.25 10.83
CA ILE A 71 30.31 6.64 10.32
C ILE A 71 29.50 5.38 9.94
N ALA A 72 29.87 4.22 10.48
CA ALA A 72 29.12 3.00 10.28
C ALA A 72 27.76 3.08 11.00
N SER A 73 26.69 3.09 10.19
CA SER A 73 25.40 2.44 10.51
C SER A 73 24.43 3.19 11.45
N THR A 74 24.28 4.51 11.35
CA THR A 74 23.32 5.26 12.19
C THR A 74 21.85 5.24 11.74
N ARG A 75 21.44 4.36 10.81
CA ARG A 75 20.04 4.34 10.33
C ARG A 75 19.43 2.96 10.07
N ALA A 76 20.06 1.87 10.52
CA ALA A 76 19.42 0.56 10.49
C ALA A 76 18.86 0.27 11.88
N LEU A 77 17.58 -0.11 11.97
CA LEU A 77 17.03 -0.65 13.22
C LEU A 77 17.88 -1.87 13.65
N PRO A 78 18.04 -2.11 14.96
CA PRO A 78 18.67 -3.34 15.43
C PRO A 78 17.92 -4.56 14.89
N PRO A 79 18.54 -5.75 14.80
CA PRO A 79 17.82 -6.97 14.45
C PRO A 79 16.56 -7.15 15.33
N PRO A 80 15.45 -7.69 14.79
CA PRO A 80 14.26 -7.98 15.59
C PRO A 80 14.59 -8.96 16.72
N ASN A 81 14.00 -8.75 17.89
CA ASN A 81 14.24 -9.58 19.08
C ASN A 81 13.48 -10.91 19.01
N ASP A 82 12.31 -10.92 18.36
CA ASP A 82 11.49 -12.10 18.16
C ASP A 82 10.72 -12.05 16.82
N SER A 83 10.02 -13.14 16.50
CA SER A 83 9.21 -13.25 15.29
C SER A 83 8.02 -12.30 15.25
N LEU A 84 7.55 -11.84 16.42
CA LEU A 84 6.43 -10.91 16.52
C LEU A 84 6.87 -9.50 16.13
N GLU A 85 7.95 -9.00 16.71
CA GLU A 85 8.57 -7.72 16.36
C GLU A 85 8.95 -7.70 14.88
N GLU A 86 9.42 -8.83 14.34
CA GLU A 86 9.68 -8.94 12.91
C GLU A 86 8.41 -8.81 12.06
N GLY A 87 7.31 -9.44 12.49
CA GLY A 87 5.99 -9.27 11.88
C GLY A 87 5.51 -7.83 11.92
N GLU A 88 5.61 -7.17 13.07
CA GLU A 88 5.24 -5.75 13.25
C GLU A 88 6.03 -4.83 12.31
N ARG A 89 7.32 -5.11 12.10
CA ARG A 89 8.17 -4.35 11.15
C ARG A 89 7.75 -4.58 9.70
N ILE A 90 7.37 -5.81 9.33
CA ILE A 90 6.83 -6.13 8.00
C ILE A 90 5.53 -5.36 7.78
N ASP A 91 4.62 -5.42 8.74
CA ASP A 91 3.31 -4.79 8.66
C ASP A 91 3.44 -3.26 8.61
N ALA A 92 4.35 -2.67 9.39
CA ALA A 92 4.63 -1.23 9.39
C ALA A 92 5.10 -0.72 8.01
N PHE A 93 5.99 -1.46 7.34
CA PHE A 93 6.43 -1.12 5.98
C PHE A 93 5.25 -1.12 5.00
N TRP A 94 4.43 -2.17 5.01
CA TRP A 94 3.29 -2.28 4.09
C TRP A 94 2.19 -1.28 4.39
N ALA A 95 1.94 -0.96 5.67
CA ALA A 95 0.99 0.09 6.05
C ALA A 95 1.41 1.46 5.50
N ALA A 96 2.69 1.82 5.63
CA ALA A 96 3.22 3.07 5.08
C ALA A 96 3.09 3.11 3.54
N LEU A 97 3.38 2.00 2.87
CA LEU A 97 3.24 1.89 1.41
C LEU A 97 1.77 2.01 0.97
N ILE A 98 0.85 1.28 1.61
CA ILE A 98 -0.59 1.35 1.33
C ILE A 98 -1.09 2.79 1.47
N LEU A 99 -0.73 3.46 2.57
CA LEU A 99 -1.09 4.85 2.82
C LEU A 99 -0.59 5.76 1.70
N ASN A 100 0.66 5.59 1.28
CA ASN A 100 1.24 6.36 0.18
C ASN A 100 0.52 6.12 -1.15
N SER A 101 0.17 4.88 -1.50
CA SER A 101 -0.53 4.56 -2.74
C SER A 101 -1.92 5.21 -2.82
N TYR A 102 -2.64 5.35 -1.69
CA TYR A 102 -3.88 6.15 -1.65
C TYR A 102 -3.64 7.61 -2.05
N TRP A 103 -2.60 8.23 -1.49
CA TRP A 103 -2.30 9.63 -1.76
C TRP A 103 -1.83 9.89 -3.18
N ILE A 104 -1.08 8.95 -3.76
CA ILE A 104 -0.71 8.98 -5.18
C ILE A 104 -1.96 8.94 -6.06
N ALA A 105 -2.91 8.06 -5.75
CA ALA A 105 -4.15 7.94 -6.53
C ALA A 105 -5.03 9.20 -6.46
N ILE A 106 -5.03 9.91 -5.32
CA ILE A 106 -5.83 11.12 -5.12
C ILE A 106 -5.20 12.34 -5.81
N GLN A 107 -3.90 12.56 -5.64
CA GLN A 107 -3.27 13.82 -6.05
C GLN A 107 -2.71 13.81 -7.47
N GLU A 108 -2.61 12.63 -8.11
CA GLU A 108 -1.98 12.48 -9.43
C GLU A 108 -0.58 13.14 -9.50
N SER A 109 0.05 13.31 -8.33
CA SER A 109 1.26 14.10 -8.16
C SER A 109 2.48 13.29 -8.54
N HIS A 110 3.40 13.92 -9.28
CA HIS A 110 4.58 13.29 -9.87
C HIS A 110 5.69 12.88 -8.89
N MET A 111 5.51 13.06 -7.58
CA MET A 111 6.43 12.50 -6.59
C MET A 111 6.12 11.02 -6.37
N PHE A 112 6.43 10.23 -7.39
CA PHE A 112 6.32 8.78 -7.34
C PHE A 112 7.54 8.21 -6.62
N LEU A 113 7.30 7.34 -5.65
CA LEU A 113 8.35 6.42 -5.24
C LEU A 113 8.47 5.38 -6.33
N ASP A 114 9.64 5.28 -6.95
CA ASP A 114 9.89 4.18 -7.87
C ASP A 114 10.10 2.89 -7.08
N LEU A 115 9.00 2.27 -6.67
CA LEU A 115 8.97 1.03 -5.91
C LEU A 115 9.73 -0.11 -6.60
N GLN A 116 9.86 -0.08 -7.93
CA GLN A 116 10.61 -1.09 -8.68
C GLN A 116 12.14 -0.89 -8.56
N HIS A 117 12.58 0.37 -8.44
CA HIS A 117 14.00 0.73 -8.30
C HIS A 117 14.49 0.73 -6.85
N ILE A 118 13.62 0.94 -5.87
CA ILE A 118 13.97 0.93 -4.43
C ILE A 118 14.46 -0.46 -3.95
N GLY A 119 14.05 -1.54 -4.63
CA GLY A 119 14.51 -2.89 -4.31
C GLY A 119 13.97 -3.38 -2.98
N VAL A 120 12.65 -3.49 -2.91
CA VAL A 120 11.91 -4.00 -1.75
C VAL A 120 12.08 -5.52 -1.63
N ASP A 121 12.72 -5.96 -0.57
CA ASP A 121 12.94 -7.38 -0.23
C ASP A 121 12.00 -7.86 0.90
N THR A 122 11.29 -6.92 1.54
CA THR A 122 10.32 -7.23 2.59
C THR A 122 9.23 -8.16 2.05
N PRO A 123 8.99 -9.32 2.67
CA PRO A 123 7.99 -10.29 2.22
C PRO A 123 6.57 -9.76 2.42
N TRP A 124 5.60 -10.36 1.74
CA TRP A 124 4.18 -10.04 1.96
C TRP A 124 3.79 -10.30 3.43
N PRO A 125 2.92 -9.45 4.01
CA PRO A 125 2.50 -9.58 5.39
C PRO A 125 1.64 -10.82 5.59
N MET A 126 1.74 -11.44 6.76
CA MET A 126 1.00 -12.63 7.17
C MET A 126 -0.04 -12.27 8.22
N ASP A 127 -0.87 -13.22 8.64
CA ASP A 127 -1.76 -12.99 9.77
C ASP A 127 -0.93 -12.83 11.06
N VAL A 128 -1.37 -11.94 11.96
CA VAL A 128 -0.74 -11.73 13.27
C VAL A 128 -0.60 -13.04 14.05
N ILE A 129 -1.58 -13.95 13.91
CA ILE A 129 -1.55 -15.27 14.56
C ILE A 129 -0.36 -16.08 14.06
N GLU A 130 0.02 -15.98 12.79
CA GLU A 130 1.15 -16.72 12.22
C GLU A 130 2.47 -16.25 12.87
N TYR A 131 2.65 -14.94 13.05
CA TYR A 131 3.83 -14.40 13.75
C TYR A 131 3.89 -14.82 15.21
N GLN A 132 2.73 -14.86 15.91
CA GLN A 132 2.65 -15.34 17.29
C GLN A 132 3.03 -16.83 17.43
N LEU A 133 2.75 -17.62 16.39
CA LEU A 133 3.18 -19.02 16.29
C LEU A 133 4.64 -19.18 15.86
N GLN A 134 5.42 -18.08 15.83
CA GLN A 134 6.80 -18.03 15.37
C GLN A 134 6.98 -18.49 13.91
N LEU A 135 5.91 -18.39 13.10
CA LEU A 135 5.99 -18.59 11.67
C LEU A 135 6.45 -17.28 11.03
N LEU A 136 7.50 -17.39 10.23
CA LEU A 136 8.02 -16.27 9.45
C LEU A 136 7.76 -16.52 7.97
N PRO A 137 7.40 -15.48 7.21
CA PRO A 137 7.25 -15.62 5.76
C PRO A 137 8.60 -16.03 5.16
N ARG A 138 8.58 -16.64 3.98
CA ARG A 138 9.84 -17.00 3.29
C ARG A 138 10.64 -15.73 2.99
N VAL A 139 11.96 -15.82 3.06
CA VAL A 139 12.84 -14.74 2.60
C VAL A 139 12.54 -14.45 1.13
N SER A 140 12.27 -13.19 0.83
CA SER A 140 12.00 -12.70 -0.53
C SER A 140 13.14 -11.78 -0.96
N SER A 141 13.38 -11.71 -2.26
CA SER A 141 14.23 -10.69 -2.88
C SER A 141 13.45 -10.05 -4.03
N GLY A 142 13.33 -8.72 -4.02
CA GLY A 142 12.53 -8.00 -5.01
C GLY A 142 11.04 -8.37 -4.97
N THR A 143 10.40 -8.40 -3.80
CA THR A 143 8.99 -8.81 -3.60
C THR A 143 8.02 -8.15 -4.57
N ILE A 144 8.09 -6.82 -4.70
CA ILE A 144 7.22 -6.05 -5.61
C ILE A 144 7.54 -6.39 -7.07
N ARG A 145 8.83 -6.45 -7.43
CA ARG A 145 9.25 -6.80 -8.79
C ARG A 145 8.76 -8.18 -9.19
N ASN A 146 8.96 -9.17 -8.33
CA ASN A 146 8.52 -10.54 -8.55
C ASN A 146 7.00 -10.62 -8.69
N PHE A 147 6.23 -9.90 -7.87
CA PHE A 147 4.77 -9.87 -8.02
C PHE A 147 4.34 -9.27 -9.37
N LEU A 148 4.95 -8.15 -9.75
CA LEU A 148 4.65 -7.51 -11.04
C LEU A 148 5.08 -8.40 -12.22
N GLU A 149 6.14 -9.21 -12.09
CA GLU A 149 6.72 -10.04 -13.17
C GLU A 149 6.13 -11.44 -13.28
N SER A 150 5.94 -12.12 -12.16
CA SER A 150 5.67 -13.56 -12.11
C SER A 150 4.19 -13.93 -12.26
N MET A 151 3.29 -12.95 -12.17
CA MET A 151 1.83 -13.17 -12.02
C MET A 151 1.47 -14.13 -10.87
N SER A 152 2.41 -14.45 -9.97
CA SER A 152 2.19 -15.30 -8.82
C SER A 152 1.54 -14.49 -7.71
N ILE A 153 0.39 -14.97 -7.21
CA ILE A 153 -0.37 -14.34 -6.14
C ILE A 153 -0.08 -15.13 -4.85
N GLU A 154 1.19 -15.17 -4.43
CA GLU A 154 1.57 -15.74 -3.13
C GLU A 154 1.24 -14.78 -1.98
N GLY A 155 0.68 -15.29 -0.87
CA GLY A 155 0.25 -14.46 0.27
C GLY A 155 -1.19 -13.98 0.10
N PHE A 156 -2.11 -14.65 0.81
CA PHE A 156 -3.56 -14.43 0.74
C PHE A 156 -4.14 -13.81 2.02
N SER A 157 -3.30 -13.41 2.98
CA SER A 157 -3.77 -12.61 4.11
C SER A 157 -4.46 -11.34 3.59
N THR A 158 -5.47 -10.85 4.30
CA THR A 158 -6.22 -9.66 3.90
C THR A 158 -5.31 -8.44 3.75
N VAL A 159 -4.32 -8.31 4.64
CA VAL A 159 -3.30 -7.25 4.59
C VAL A 159 -2.39 -7.42 3.36
N ALA A 160 -2.01 -8.64 2.99
CA ALA A 160 -1.21 -8.88 1.77
C ALA A 160 -1.99 -8.54 0.51
N LEU A 161 -3.28 -8.91 0.46
CA LEU A 161 -4.16 -8.54 -0.64
C LEU A 161 -4.30 -7.01 -0.74
N HIS A 162 -4.40 -6.32 0.38
CA HIS A 162 -4.48 -4.86 0.42
C HIS A 162 -3.19 -4.22 -0.09
N ALA A 163 -2.04 -4.70 0.38
CA ALA A 163 -0.73 -4.25 -0.08
C ALA A 163 -0.53 -4.45 -1.59
N LYS A 164 -0.94 -5.61 -2.14
CA LYS A 164 -0.89 -5.87 -3.58
C LYS A 164 -1.81 -4.95 -4.37
N ALA A 165 -3.04 -4.73 -3.92
CA ALA A 165 -3.96 -3.79 -4.57
C ALA A 165 -3.39 -2.37 -4.57
N ALA A 166 -2.73 -1.95 -3.50
CA ALA A 166 -2.05 -0.66 -3.40
C ALA A 166 -0.92 -0.53 -4.43
N VAL A 167 -0.06 -1.55 -4.55
CA VAL A 167 0.98 -1.61 -5.58
C VAL A 167 0.39 -1.53 -6.98
N LEU A 168 -0.68 -2.27 -7.28
CA LEU A 168 -1.35 -2.23 -8.59
C LEU A 168 -1.91 -0.84 -8.89
N LEU A 169 -2.56 -0.19 -7.92
CA LEU A 169 -3.11 1.16 -8.05
C LEU A 169 -2.01 2.19 -8.31
N GLU A 170 -0.90 2.10 -7.58
CA GLU A 170 0.24 3.00 -7.76
C GLU A 170 0.85 2.85 -9.16
N GLN A 171 1.14 1.61 -9.60
CA GLN A 171 1.69 1.36 -10.94
C GLN A 171 0.72 1.79 -12.04
N ALA A 172 -0.58 1.56 -11.86
CA ALA A 172 -1.61 1.99 -12.80
C ALA A 172 -1.69 3.51 -12.91
N THR A 173 -1.54 4.22 -11.80
CA THR A 173 -1.52 5.68 -11.76
C THR A 173 -0.29 6.23 -12.46
N VAL A 174 0.89 5.65 -12.22
CA VAL A 174 2.16 6.03 -12.88
C VAL A 174 2.06 5.82 -14.39
N ILE A 175 1.64 4.64 -14.83
CA ILE A 175 1.53 4.33 -16.27
C ILE A 175 0.46 5.20 -16.92
N GLY A 176 -0.71 5.33 -16.29
CA GLY A 176 -1.82 6.17 -16.77
C GLY A 176 -1.44 7.64 -16.95
N ALA A 177 -0.62 8.19 -16.04
CA ALA A 177 -0.09 9.54 -16.14
C ALA A 177 1.01 9.69 -17.21
N SER A 178 1.70 8.61 -17.57
CA SER A 178 2.77 8.62 -18.58
C SER A 178 2.26 8.51 -20.03
N ILE A 179 0.95 8.33 -20.24
CA ILE A 179 0.35 8.15 -21.57
C ILE A 179 0.43 9.47 -22.35
N PRO A 180 1.16 9.52 -23.49
CA PRO A 180 1.30 10.75 -24.28
C PRO A 180 -0.04 11.27 -24.80
N ASP A 181 -0.16 12.58 -24.97
CA ASP A 181 -1.36 13.23 -25.51
C ASP A 181 -1.60 12.93 -26.99
N THR A 182 -0.55 12.60 -27.73
CA THR A 182 -0.64 12.23 -29.15
C THR A 182 -1.29 10.86 -29.32
N THR A 183 -2.23 10.73 -30.26
CA THR A 183 -2.92 9.47 -30.59
C THR A 183 -1.96 8.32 -30.87
N LEU A 184 -0.94 8.53 -31.70
CA LEU A 184 0.12 7.55 -31.99
C LEU A 184 0.90 7.15 -30.73
N GLY A 185 1.15 8.09 -29.82
CA GLY A 185 1.84 7.82 -28.56
C GLY A 185 0.99 6.98 -27.60
N ALA A 186 -0.30 7.27 -27.53
CA ALA A 186 -1.26 6.48 -26.77
C ALA A 186 -1.40 5.05 -27.31
N GLU A 187 -1.46 4.87 -28.64
CA GLU A 187 -1.48 3.54 -29.28
C GLU A 187 -0.21 2.74 -28.99
N ASN A 188 0.96 3.38 -29.10
CA ASN A 188 2.24 2.75 -28.74
C ASN A 188 2.29 2.33 -27.27
N MET A 189 1.73 3.15 -26.37
CA MET A 189 1.66 2.83 -24.95
C MET A 189 0.77 1.60 -24.68
N VAL A 190 -0.40 1.51 -25.32
CA VAL A 190 -1.28 0.33 -25.24
C VAL A 190 -0.57 -0.93 -25.76
N GLN A 191 0.29 -0.77 -26.76
CA GLN A 191 1.08 -1.88 -27.30
C GLN A 191 2.28 -2.26 -26.43
N SER A 192 2.70 -1.41 -25.50
CA SER A 192 3.84 -1.67 -24.63
C SER A 192 3.61 -2.90 -23.74
N ASP A 193 4.68 -3.67 -23.53
CA ASP A 193 4.63 -4.86 -22.69
C ASP A 193 4.29 -4.50 -21.24
N THR A 194 4.77 -3.36 -20.75
CA THR A 194 4.49 -2.87 -19.39
C THR A 194 2.99 -2.64 -19.18
N PHE A 195 2.32 -1.98 -20.13
CA PHE A 195 0.87 -1.74 -20.05
C PHE A 195 0.09 -3.06 -20.07
N LYS A 196 0.35 -3.92 -21.06
CA LYS A 196 -0.36 -5.21 -21.21
C LYS A 196 -0.16 -6.11 -20.01
N ARG A 197 1.05 -6.15 -19.46
CA ARG A 197 1.37 -6.98 -18.29
C ARG A 197 0.62 -6.50 -17.06
N LEU A 198 0.62 -5.18 -16.80
CA LEU A 198 -0.13 -4.63 -15.67
C LEU A 198 -1.63 -4.85 -15.83
N ASP A 199 -2.18 -4.61 -17.02
CA ASP A 199 -3.61 -4.81 -17.30
C ASP A 199 -4.03 -6.27 -17.07
N THR A 200 -3.24 -7.21 -17.59
CA THR A 200 -3.45 -8.65 -17.37
C THR A 200 -3.36 -9.01 -15.89
N LEU A 201 -2.36 -8.48 -15.18
CA LEU A 201 -2.18 -8.74 -13.76
C LEU A 201 -3.35 -8.23 -12.91
N ILE A 202 -3.90 -7.05 -13.24
CA ILE A 202 -5.09 -6.51 -12.57
C ILE A 202 -6.30 -7.41 -12.82
N ASP A 203 -6.52 -7.87 -14.05
CA ASP A 203 -7.63 -8.78 -14.37
C ASP A 203 -7.49 -10.15 -13.70
N VAL A 204 -6.28 -10.70 -13.65
CA VAL A 204 -5.98 -11.93 -12.90
C VAL A 204 -6.21 -11.70 -11.41
N PHE A 205 -5.76 -10.59 -10.84
CA PHE A 205 -6.00 -10.29 -9.42
C PHE A 205 -7.51 -10.19 -9.11
N LYS A 206 -8.30 -9.57 -10.00
CA LYS A 206 -9.76 -9.47 -9.86
C LYS A 206 -10.48 -10.83 -9.87
N SER A 207 -10.01 -11.78 -10.66
CA SER A 207 -10.67 -13.09 -10.79
C SER A 207 -10.62 -13.93 -9.51
N HIS A 208 -9.78 -13.55 -8.54
CA HIS A 208 -9.67 -14.24 -7.25
C HIS A 208 -10.71 -13.78 -6.22
N PHE A 209 -11.35 -12.62 -6.38
CA PHE A 209 -12.31 -12.11 -5.39
C PHE A 209 -13.55 -12.99 -5.16
N PRO A 210 -14.19 -13.59 -6.19
CA PRO A 210 -15.33 -14.49 -5.97
C PRO A 210 -14.98 -15.71 -5.11
N LEU A 211 -13.72 -16.15 -5.12
CA LEU A 211 -13.25 -17.27 -4.29
C LEU A 211 -13.13 -16.86 -2.82
N LEU A 212 -12.84 -15.59 -2.55
CA LEU A 212 -12.67 -15.04 -1.20
C LEU A 212 -14.00 -14.73 -0.52
N GLU A 213 -15.06 -14.41 -1.29
CA GLU A 213 -16.43 -14.20 -0.77
C GLU A 213 -17.07 -15.47 -0.21
N GLY A 214 -16.61 -16.66 -0.63
CA GLY A 214 -17.09 -17.95 -0.13
C GLY A 214 -16.52 -18.33 1.24
N MET A 215 -15.53 -17.60 1.75
CA MET A 215 -14.95 -17.83 3.07
C MET A 215 -15.77 -17.08 4.12
N ASN A 216 -15.96 -17.70 5.28
CA ASN A 216 -16.72 -17.12 6.39
C ASN A 216 -15.81 -16.10 7.12
N VAL A 217 -15.64 -14.94 6.49
CA VAL A 217 -14.68 -13.90 6.88
C VAL A 217 -15.26 -13.04 8.01
N GLY A 218 -14.40 -12.63 8.97
CA GLY A 218 -14.83 -11.74 10.06
C GLY A 218 -15.25 -10.35 9.56
N SER A 219 -16.04 -9.61 10.35
CA SER A 219 -16.56 -8.28 9.94
C SER A 219 -15.46 -7.29 9.53
N SER A 220 -14.34 -7.26 10.26
CA SER A 220 -13.21 -6.36 9.95
C SER A 220 -12.47 -6.75 8.67
N GLU A 221 -12.30 -8.05 8.43
CA GLU A 221 -11.64 -8.57 7.23
C GLU A 221 -12.52 -8.36 5.99
N ALA A 222 -13.84 -8.45 6.14
CA ALA A 222 -14.80 -8.15 5.07
C ALA A 222 -14.72 -6.69 4.62
N GLU A 223 -14.57 -5.75 5.57
CA GLU A 223 -14.32 -4.33 5.28
C GLU A 223 -13.01 -4.15 4.51
N THR A 224 -11.91 -4.78 4.95
CA THR A 224 -10.62 -4.72 4.23
C THR A 224 -10.75 -5.30 2.82
N LEU A 225 -11.44 -6.43 2.64
CA LEU A 225 -11.66 -7.03 1.32
C LEU A 225 -12.51 -6.14 0.42
N LEU A 226 -13.51 -5.44 0.95
CA LEU A 226 -14.28 -4.45 0.21
C LEU A 226 -13.36 -3.34 -0.33
N VAL A 227 -12.49 -2.81 0.53
CA VAL A 227 -11.51 -1.79 0.17
C VAL A 227 -10.53 -2.29 -0.89
N VAL A 228 -10.01 -3.51 -0.75
CA VAL A 228 -9.11 -4.16 -1.73
C VAL A 228 -9.77 -4.22 -3.12
N ARG A 229 -11.05 -4.60 -3.17
CA ARG A 229 -11.81 -4.68 -4.43
C ARG A 229 -12.00 -3.30 -5.05
N MET A 230 -12.43 -2.33 -4.25
CA MET A 230 -12.59 -0.94 -4.71
C MET A 230 -11.27 -0.38 -5.25
N MET A 231 -10.17 -0.62 -4.54
CA MET A 231 -8.83 -0.18 -4.92
C MET A 231 -8.36 -0.83 -6.24
N THR A 232 -8.66 -2.10 -6.44
CA THR A 232 -8.34 -2.81 -7.68
C THR A 232 -9.13 -2.28 -8.87
N HIS A 233 -10.42 -1.98 -8.69
CA HIS A 233 -11.21 -1.30 -9.72
C HIS A 233 -10.71 0.13 -9.99
N ALA A 234 -10.28 0.85 -8.95
CA ALA A 234 -9.66 2.16 -9.11
C ALA A 234 -8.34 2.07 -9.92
N ALA A 235 -7.55 1.01 -9.74
CA ALA A 235 -6.37 0.74 -10.56
C ALA A 235 -6.73 0.57 -12.04
N THR A 236 -7.78 -0.21 -12.36
CA THR A 236 -8.28 -0.34 -13.74
C THR A 236 -8.69 1.03 -14.31
N ILE A 237 -9.39 1.85 -13.53
CA ILE A 237 -9.81 3.19 -13.97
C ILE A 237 -8.58 4.05 -14.26
N LYS A 238 -7.64 4.15 -13.32
CA LYS A 238 -6.42 4.98 -13.47
C LYS A 238 -5.57 4.57 -14.67
N LEU A 239 -5.46 3.27 -14.97
CA LEU A 239 -4.71 2.78 -16.13
C LEU A 239 -5.37 3.15 -17.47
N HIS A 240 -6.71 3.12 -17.53
CA HIS A 240 -7.46 3.25 -18.78
C HIS A 240 -8.09 4.63 -19.02
N LEU A 241 -8.14 5.52 -18.02
CA LEU A 241 -8.88 6.80 -18.09
C LEU A 241 -8.37 7.68 -19.25
N SER A 242 -7.07 7.94 -19.31
CA SER A 242 -6.46 8.77 -20.38
C SER A 242 -6.70 8.19 -21.78
N LEU A 243 -6.74 6.85 -21.92
CA LEU A 243 -7.02 6.18 -23.19
C LEU A 243 -8.50 6.23 -23.57
N SER A 244 -9.39 6.15 -22.57
CA SER A 244 -10.83 6.31 -22.75
C SER A 244 -11.15 7.71 -23.30
N ASP A 245 -10.55 8.75 -22.73
CA ASP A 245 -10.74 10.14 -23.17
C ASP A 245 -10.24 10.37 -24.61
N LYS A 246 -9.27 9.57 -25.05
CA LYS A 246 -8.70 9.57 -26.41
C LYS A 246 -9.47 8.69 -27.40
N GLY A 247 -10.61 8.12 -26.99
CA GLY A 247 -11.52 7.37 -27.88
C GLY A 247 -11.24 5.87 -27.99
N ASN A 248 -10.39 5.30 -27.12
CA ASN A 248 -10.18 3.85 -27.09
C ASN A 248 -11.39 3.14 -26.49
N GLU A 249 -12.18 2.47 -27.33
CA GLU A 249 -13.45 1.84 -26.93
C GLU A 249 -13.27 0.75 -25.87
N HIS A 250 -12.22 -0.07 -25.97
CA HIS A 250 -11.92 -1.11 -24.99
C HIS A 250 -11.62 -0.51 -23.61
N SER A 251 -10.80 0.55 -23.57
CA SER A 251 -10.47 1.26 -22.34
C SER A 251 -11.70 1.93 -21.72
N ARG A 252 -12.55 2.54 -22.56
CA ARG A 252 -13.82 3.13 -22.13
C ARG A 252 -14.73 2.10 -21.47
N GLN A 253 -14.86 0.92 -22.07
CA GLN A 253 -15.65 -0.17 -21.49
C GLN A 253 -15.09 -0.63 -20.15
N LYS A 254 -13.76 -0.80 -20.04
CA LYS A 254 -13.10 -1.20 -18.78
C LYS A 254 -13.29 -0.18 -17.65
N VAL A 255 -13.19 1.12 -17.96
CA VAL A 255 -13.45 2.21 -17.00
C VAL A 255 -14.90 2.16 -16.53
N LEU A 256 -15.86 2.05 -17.45
CA LEU A 256 -17.29 2.05 -17.14
C LEU A 256 -17.69 0.84 -16.28
N VAL A 257 -17.25 -0.37 -16.63
CA VAL A 257 -17.51 -1.58 -15.83
C VAL A 257 -16.90 -1.48 -14.44
N SER A 258 -15.69 -0.93 -14.33
CA SER A 258 -15.02 -0.77 -13.04
C SER A 258 -15.71 0.28 -12.17
N ALA A 259 -16.15 1.40 -12.74
CA ALA A 259 -16.90 2.42 -12.02
C ALA A 259 -18.26 1.89 -11.54
N GLN A 260 -18.98 1.13 -12.38
CA GLN A 260 -20.22 0.46 -11.98
C GLN A 260 -20.00 -0.53 -10.84
N SER A 261 -18.91 -1.31 -10.91
CA SER A 261 -18.58 -2.28 -9.86
C SER A 261 -18.32 -1.58 -8.52
N ILE A 262 -17.58 -0.47 -8.51
CA ILE A 262 -17.37 0.35 -7.31
C ILE A 262 -18.71 0.85 -6.76
N ALA A 263 -19.59 1.39 -7.61
CA ALA A 263 -20.90 1.89 -7.18
C ALA A 263 -21.77 0.80 -6.54
N VAL A 264 -21.78 -0.41 -7.11
CA VAL A 264 -22.51 -1.57 -6.56
C VAL A 264 -21.92 -2.00 -5.22
N LEU A 265 -20.58 -2.07 -5.12
CA LEU A 265 -19.89 -2.42 -3.87
C LEU A 265 -20.21 -1.44 -2.75
N THR A 266 -20.21 -0.14 -3.04
CA THR A 266 -20.57 0.90 -2.08
C THR A 266 -22.05 0.89 -1.70
N HIS A 267 -22.94 0.56 -2.63
CA HIS A 267 -24.38 0.51 -2.36
C HIS A 267 -24.75 -0.69 -1.48
N ASN A 268 -24.12 -1.84 -1.70
CA ASN A 268 -24.43 -3.08 -0.98
C ASN A 268 -23.88 -3.12 0.46
N SER A 269 -23.01 -2.19 0.84
CA SER A 269 -22.38 -2.15 2.17
C SER A 269 -23.10 -1.27 3.21
N ILE A 270 -24.27 -0.69 2.89
CA ILE A 270 -25.04 0.18 3.81
C ILE A 270 -26.30 -0.57 4.30
N PRO A 271 -26.39 -0.96 5.60
CA PRO A 271 -26.91 -0.03 6.61
C PRO A 271 -26.32 -0.11 8.05
N THR A 272 -26.28 1.07 8.70
CA THR A 272 -26.22 1.35 10.15
C THR A 272 -24.97 0.92 10.93
N SER A 273 -23.85 1.67 10.82
CA SER A 273 -23.01 2.13 11.96
C SER A 273 -21.60 2.60 11.60
N VAL A 274 -21.12 2.42 10.36
CA VAL A 274 -19.72 2.75 10.01
C VAL A 274 -19.67 3.81 8.90
N LEU A 275 -20.26 4.96 9.20
CA LEU A 275 -19.87 6.27 8.64
C LEU A 275 -18.52 6.70 9.28
N LYS A 276 -17.58 5.76 9.28
CA LYS A 276 -16.16 5.87 9.65
C LYS A 276 -15.39 5.34 8.43
N THR A 277 -15.70 5.86 7.24
CA THR A 277 -14.91 6.89 6.53
C THR A 277 -13.71 6.29 5.78
N ASP A 278 -14.00 5.70 4.61
CA ASP A 278 -13.01 5.44 3.57
C ASP A 278 -12.80 6.68 2.69
N PRO A 279 -11.54 7.08 2.41
CA PRO A 279 -11.20 8.33 1.71
C PRO A 279 -11.54 8.35 0.21
N ILE A 280 -11.92 7.21 -0.38
CA ILE A 280 -12.26 7.12 -1.82
C ILE A 280 -13.67 7.69 -2.11
N ILE A 281 -14.59 7.67 -1.14
CA ILE A 281 -16.00 8.05 -1.37
C ILE A 281 -16.22 9.57 -1.24
N GLY A 282 -15.35 10.28 -0.51
CA GLY A 282 -15.52 11.72 -0.23
C GLY A 282 -15.19 12.68 -1.38
N VAL A 283 -14.50 12.22 -2.44
CA VAL A 283 -13.94 13.11 -3.47
C VAL A 283 -14.92 13.37 -4.63
N SER A 284 -16.02 12.61 -4.74
CA SER A 284 -16.98 12.77 -5.85
C SER A 284 -18.30 13.49 -5.46
N GLY A 285 -18.43 13.92 -4.20
CA GLY A 285 -19.64 14.54 -3.69
C GLY A 285 -19.51 16.05 -3.46
N LEU A 286 -20.11 16.83 -4.35
CA LEU A 286 -20.66 18.18 -4.13
C LEU A 286 -19.69 19.38 -4.16
N SER A 287 -19.53 19.92 -5.38
CA SER A 287 -19.80 21.34 -5.60
C SER A 287 -21.29 21.50 -5.90
N PRO A 288 -21.99 22.38 -5.17
CA PRO A 288 -22.79 23.37 -5.87
C PRO A 288 -22.56 24.76 -5.25
N ASN A 289 -21.96 25.65 -6.04
CA ASN A 289 -22.13 27.10 -5.87
C ASN A 289 -23.56 27.50 -6.25
N PRO A 290 -24.07 28.60 -5.69
CA PRO A 290 -23.79 29.91 -6.30
C PRO A 290 -22.84 30.79 -5.48
#